data_AF-A0A6N2B0W8-F1
#
_entry.id   AF-A0A6N2B0W8-F1
#
_cell.length_a   1.000
_cell.length_b   1.000
_cell.length_c   1.000
_cell.angle_alpha   90.00
_cell.angle_beta   90.00
_cell.angle_gamma   90.00
#
_symmetry.space_group_name_H-M   'P 1'
#
loop_
_entity.id
_entity.type
_entity.pdbx_description
1 polymer ?
#
loop_
_entity_poly.entity_id
_entity_poly.type
_entity_poly.pdbx_seq_one_letter_code
_entity_poly.pdbx_strand_id
1 'polypeptide(L)'
;MSFSDSETSSHGGEYKNFKQISRDRLLHEMLRTSDSGDSRSSWKVLIMDKVTVKVMSSTCKMADITDQGVSLVEDLFRRRQPLPTMDAIYYIQPSKENVVMFLSDMSGREPLYRKAYVYFSHPIPKDLVSRIKNDTSVIPRIGALGEMNFEYFPIDSQVIWQISMNTFFIYLEHLVQYLFINWELY
;
A
#
# COMPACT_ATOMS: atom_id res chain seq x y z
N MET A 1 -8.23 -41.60 -44.03
CA MET A 1 -9.14 -41.53 -42.87
C MET A 1 -8.34 -40.86 -41.76
N SER A 2 -8.28 -39.53 -41.64
CA SER A 2 -9.28 -38.63 -41.02
C SER A 2 -9.85 -39.21 -39.72
N PHE A 3 -9.61 -38.54 -38.59
CA PHE A 3 -10.64 -37.77 -37.88
C PHE A 3 -9.96 -36.71 -37.00
N SER A 4 -10.22 -35.46 -37.36
CA SER A 4 -10.19 -34.29 -36.47
C SER A 4 -11.37 -34.34 -35.49
N ASP A 5 -11.33 -33.44 -34.48
CA ASP A 5 -12.40 -32.90 -33.63
C ASP A 5 -12.03 -33.04 -32.14
N SER A 6 -12.15 -32.06 -31.23
CA SER A 6 -12.65 -30.69 -31.29
C SER A 6 -12.26 -29.93 -30.00
N GLU A 7 -12.42 -28.61 -30.08
CA GLU A 7 -12.06 -27.52 -29.17
C GLU A 7 -12.77 -27.47 -27.79
N THR A 8 -12.41 -26.41 -27.03
CA THR A 8 -13.08 -25.71 -25.89
C THR A 8 -12.34 -25.87 -24.54
N SER A 9 -12.00 -24.84 -23.76
CA SER A 9 -12.35 -23.42 -23.77
C SER A 9 -11.24 -22.56 -23.13
N SER A 10 -11.00 -21.40 -23.73
CA SER A 10 -10.06 -20.36 -23.35
C SER A 10 -10.61 -19.50 -22.20
N HIS A 11 -10.17 -19.73 -20.96
CA HIS A 11 -10.45 -18.87 -19.79
C HIS A 11 -9.19 -18.54 -18.94
N GLY A 12 -8.01 -18.51 -19.57
CA GLY A 12 -6.72 -18.29 -18.86
C GLY A 12 -6.00 -16.97 -19.16
N GLY A 13 -6.55 -16.10 -20.01
CA GLY A 13 -5.86 -14.91 -20.54
C GLY A 13 -5.94 -13.66 -19.65
N GLU A 14 -7.05 -13.46 -18.94
CA GLU A 14 -7.30 -12.19 -18.23
C GLU A 14 -6.58 -12.10 -16.88
N TYR A 15 -6.45 -13.22 -16.15
CA TYR A 15 -5.76 -13.24 -14.85
C TYR A 15 -4.28 -12.87 -14.91
N LYS A 16 -3.61 -13.20 -16.03
CA LYS A 16 -2.22 -12.80 -16.25
C LYS A 16 -2.10 -11.29 -16.45
N ASN A 17 -3.07 -10.68 -17.12
CA ASN A 17 -3.03 -9.27 -17.46
C ASN A 17 -3.24 -8.37 -16.23
N PHE A 18 -4.26 -8.64 -15.40
CA PHE A 18 -4.51 -7.84 -14.19
C PHE A 18 -3.39 -7.95 -13.16
N LYS A 19 -2.88 -9.16 -12.90
CA LYS A 19 -1.75 -9.34 -11.97
C LYS A 19 -0.51 -8.60 -12.47
N GLN A 20 -0.26 -8.63 -13.78
CA GLN A 20 0.88 -7.96 -14.39
C GLN A 20 0.71 -6.43 -14.39
N ILE A 21 -0.48 -5.91 -14.67
CA ILE A 21 -0.78 -4.48 -14.59
C ILE A 21 -0.66 -3.96 -13.15
N SER A 22 -1.21 -4.69 -12.16
CA SER A 22 -1.08 -4.31 -10.75
C SER A 22 0.36 -4.41 -10.27
N ARG A 23 1.11 -5.44 -10.70
CA ARG A 23 2.54 -5.59 -10.42
C ARG A 23 3.34 -4.44 -11.02
N ASP A 24 3.13 -4.14 -12.30
CA ASP A 24 3.84 -3.07 -12.99
C ASP A 24 3.49 -1.73 -12.36
N ARG A 25 2.23 -1.47 -12.02
CA ARG A 25 1.84 -0.25 -11.33
C ARG A 25 2.45 -0.17 -9.92
N LEU A 26 2.41 -1.23 -9.13
CA LEU A 26 2.96 -1.22 -7.77
C LEU A 26 4.49 -1.07 -7.78
N LEU A 27 5.19 -1.83 -8.62
CA LEU A 27 6.66 -1.78 -8.70
C LEU A 27 7.14 -0.53 -9.43
N HIS A 28 6.66 -0.25 -10.64
CA HIS A 28 7.11 0.90 -11.42
C HIS A 28 6.56 2.24 -10.92
N GLU A 29 5.36 2.31 -10.37
CA GLU A 29 4.85 3.59 -9.85
C GLU A 29 5.40 3.84 -8.45
N MET A 30 5.45 2.87 -7.53
CA MET A 30 5.95 3.12 -6.17
C MET A 30 7.48 3.16 -6.06
N LEU A 31 8.17 2.15 -6.61
CA LEU A 31 9.61 1.99 -6.42
C LEU A 31 10.43 2.85 -7.38
N ARG A 32 9.89 3.18 -8.57
CA ARG A 32 10.56 4.10 -9.50
C ARG A 32 10.28 5.57 -9.20
N THR A 33 9.11 5.94 -8.67
CA THR A 33 8.86 7.36 -8.30
C THR A 33 9.57 7.78 -7.04
N SER A 34 9.95 6.82 -6.19
CA SER A 34 10.86 7.05 -5.06
C SER A 34 12.32 7.15 -5.49
N ASP A 35 12.63 6.99 -6.78
CA ASP A 35 13.93 7.34 -7.34
C ASP A 35 14.00 8.85 -7.49
N SER A 36 14.52 9.51 -6.46
CA SER A 36 14.96 10.89 -6.60
C SER A 36 16.08 10.89 -7.65
N GLY A 37 15.97 11.72 -8.68
CA GLY A 37 16.79 11.71 -9.89
C GLY A 37 18.32 11.89 -9.73
N ASP A 38 18.88 11.63 -8.56
CA ASP A 38 20.28 11.35 -8.34
C ASP A 38 20.59 9.91 -8.79
N SER A 39 21.09 9.82 -10.01
CA SER A 39 21.57 8.66 -10.75
C SER A 39 22.73 7.87 -10.11
N ARG A 40 22.67 7.59 -8.80
CA ARG A 40 23.57 6.64 -8.11
C ARG A 40 22.84 5.90 -7.01
N SER A 41 22.18 4.80 -7.38
CA SER A 41 22.09 3.57 -6.59
C SER A 41 22.15 3.73 -5.05
N SER A 42 21.30 4.59 -4.48
CA SER A 42 21.12 4.60 -3.03
C SER A 42 20.15 3.47 -2.75
N TRP A 43 20.70 2.35 -2.31
CA TRP A 43 19.96 1.22 -1.79
C TRP A 43 18.82 1.70 -0.88
N LYS A 44 17.61 1.25 -1.15
CA LYS A 44 16.41 1.65 -0.42
C LYS A 44 15.96 0.55 0.54
N VAL A 45 15.37 0.95 1.67
CA VAL A 45 14.73 0.02 2.62
C VAL A 45 13.22 0.09 2.41
N LEU A 46 12.58 -1.03 2.10
CA LEU A 46 11.13 -1.13 1.97
C LEU A 46 10.54 -1.58 3.30
N ILE A 47 9.71 -0.73 3.92
CA ILE A 47 9.06 -0.97 5.20
C ILE A 47 7.59 -1.24 4.95
N MET A 48 7.10 -2.36 5.45
CA MET A 48 5.73 -2.80 5.24
C MET A 48 5.03 -3.20 6.53
N ASP A 49 3.70 -3.07 6.54
CA ASP A 49 2.80 -3.65 7.53
C ASP A 49 2.43 -5.11 7.13
N LYS A 50 2.00 -5.92 8.09
CA LYS A 50 1.52 -7.29 7.93
C LYS A 50 0.49 -7.46 6.82
N VAL A 51 -0.41 -6.48 6.62
CA VAL A 51 -1.41 -6.52 5.54
C VAL A 51 -0.73 -6.29 4.19
N THR A 52 0.06 -5.22 4.07
CA THR A 52 0.78 -4.86 2.84
C THR A 52 1.81 -5.91 2.43
N VAL A 53 2.45 -6.61 3.37
CA VAL A 53 3.34 -7.75 3.09
C VAL A 53 2.59 -8.87 2.37
N LYS A 54 1.34 -9.17 2.78
CA LYS A 54 0.52 -10.19 2.10
C LYS A 54 0.15 -9.78 0.68
N VAL A 55 -0.20 -8.51 0.48
CA VAL A 55 -0.49 -7.94 -0.85
C VAL A 55 0.76 -7.95 -1.74
N MET A 56 1.90 -7.59 -1.18
CA MET A 56 3.17 -7.55 -1.89
C MET A 56 3.63 -8.95 -2.31
N SER A 57 3.55 -9.92 -1.39
CA SER A 57 3.94 -11.31 -1.65
C SER A 57 2.99 -12.06 -2.59
N SER A 58 1.73 -11.64 -2.71
CA SER A 58 0.78 -12.21 -3.68
C SER A 58 1.01 -11.70 -5.10
N THR A 59 1.48 -10.46 -5.24
CA THR A 59 1.62 -9.76 -6.53
C THR A 59 3.02 -9.88 -7.14
N CYS A 60 4.08 -9.78 -6.33
CA CYS A 60 5.47 -9.70 -6.82
C CYS A 60 6.39 -10.70 -6.10
N LYS A 61 7.45 -11.13 -6.79
CA LYS A 61 8.51 -11.95 -6.18
C LYS A 61 9.57 -11.04 -5.55
N MET A 62 10.33 -11.57 -4.59
CA MET A 62 11.45 -10.83 -4.00
C MET A 62 12.47 -10.34 -5.03
N ALA A 63 12.72 -11.14 -6.09
CA ALA A 63 13.59 -10.75 -7.19
C ALA A 63 13.12 -9.46 -7.89
N ASP A 64 11.81 -9.34 -8.14
CA ASP A 64 11.26 -8.14 -8.77
C ASP A 64 11.44 -6.89 -7.88
N ILE A 65 11.42 -7.05 -6.55
CA ILE A 65 11.60 -5.96 -5.58
C ILE A 65 13.07 -5.53 -5.53
N THR A 66 14.00 -6.49 -5.48
CA THR A 66 15.44 -6.22 -5.45
C THR A 66 15.93 -5.59 -6.76
N ASP A 67 15.35 -5.98 -7.90
CA ASP A 67 15.68 -5.41 -9.22
C ASP A 67 15.32 -3.92 -9.32
N GLN A 68 14.37 -3.44 -8.50
CA GLN A 68 13.98 -2.03 -8.42
C GLN A 68 14.83 -1.22 -7.42
N GLY A 69 15.94 -1.78 -6.91
CA GLY A 69 16.88 -1.06 -6.04
C GLY A 69 16.52 -1.07 -4.55
N VAL A 70 15.63 -1.98 -4.12
CA VAL A 70 15.36 -2.25 -2.70
C VAL A 70 16.39 -3.26 -2.19
N SER A 71 17.18 -2.88 -1.18
CA SER A 71 18.17 -3.78 -0.58
C SER A 71 17.63 -4.59 0.59
N LEU A 72 16.64 -4.05 1.29
CA LEU A 72 16.14 -4.62 2.54
C LEU A 72 14.64 -4.44 2.63
N VAL A 73 13.97 -5.49 3.10
CA VAL A 73 12.54 -5.47 3.42
C VAL A 73 12.39 -5.65 4.91
N GLU A 74 11.74 -4.68 5.56
CA GLU A 74 11.55 -4.63 7.00
C GLU A 74 10.07 -4.56 7.38
N ASP A 75 9.74 -5.05 8.56
CA ASP A 75 8.40 -5.01 9.13
C ASP A 75 8.26 -3.77 10.01
N LEU A 76 7.20 -2.99 9.83
CA LEU A 76 6.89 -1.75 10.57
C LEU A 76 6.84 -1.94 12.10
N PHE A 77 6.43 -3.11 12.59
CA PHE A 77 6.26 -3.36 14.03
C PHE A 77 7.51 -3.95 14.71
N ARG A 78 8.53 -4.32 13.94
CA ARG A 78 9.78 -4.86 14.50
C ARG A 78 10.76 -3.73 14.83
N ARG A 79 11.63 -3.96 15.83
CA ARG A 79 12.72 -3.04 16.14
C ARG A 79 13.78 -3.10 15.05
N ARG A 80 14.11 -1.95 14.46
CA ARG A 80 15.01 -1.81 13.31
C ARG A 80 16.31 -1.13 13.73
N GLN A 81 17.36 -1.34 12.94
CA GLN A 81 18.62 -0.62 13.14
C GLN A 81 18.57 0.74 12.43
N PRO A 82 19.13 1.80 13.02
CA PRO A 82 19.21 3.10 12.35
C PRO A 82 20.19 3.02 11.17
N LEU A 83 19.69 3.31 9.98
CA LEU A 83 20.42 3.34 8.71
C LEU A 83 20.31 4.74 8.08
N PRO A 84 20.94 5.77 8.68
CA PRO A 84 20.77 7.17 8.28
C PRO A 84 21.35 7.50 6.89
N THR A 85 22.08 6.57 6.26
CA THR A 85 22.62 6.69 4.91
C THR A 85 21.66 6.22 3.82
N MET A 86 20.61 5.47 4.20
CA MET A 86 19.66 4.87 3.27
C MET A 86 18.34 5.63 3.26
N ASP A 87 17.65 5.58 2.12
CA ASP A 87 16.28 6.08 1.99
C ASP A 87 15.29 4.96 2.30
N ALA A 88 14.20 5.31 2.96
CA ALA A 88 13.14 4.36 3.32
C ALA A 88 11.87 4.62 2.50
N ILE A 89 11.28 3.53 1.99
CA ILE A 89 9.98 3.51 1.35
C ILE A 89 9.01 2.81 2.31
N TYR A 90 8.02 3.54 2.82
CA TYR A 90 6.96 3.01 3.64
C TYR A 90 5.77 2.65 2.76
N TYR A 91 5.44 1.37 2.66
CA TYR A 91 4.19 0.90 2.07
C TYR A 91 3.29 0.34 3.17
N ILE A 92 2.34 1.16 3.64
CA ILE A 92 1.59 0.90 4.88
C ILE A 92 0.11 1.23 4.72
N GLN A 93 -0.74 0.63 5.55
CA GLN A 93 -2.15 1.00 5.64
C GLN A 93 -2.30 2.33 6.40
N PRO A 94 -3.23 3.23 6.01
CA PRO A 94 -3.50 4.47 6.76
C PRO A 94 -4.24 4.18 8.07
N SER A 95 -3.53 3.60 9.04
CA SER A 95 -4.01 3.37 10.41
C SER A 95 -3.34 4.35 11.36
N LYS A 96 -4.02 4.64 12.49
CA LYS A 96 -3.44 5.49 13.54
C LYS A 96 -2.13 4.91 14.08
N GLU A 97 -2.07 3.59 14.26
CA GLU A 97 -0.89 2.89 14.76
C GLU A 97 0.28 3.00 13.78
N ASN A 98 0.04 2.77 12.49
CA ASN A 98 1.07 2.83 11.46
C ASN A 98 1.64 4.23 11.31
N VAL A 99 0.78 5.25 11.36
CA VAL A 99 1.21 6.66 11.33
C VAL A 99 2.02 7.02 12.58
N VAL A 100 1.63 6.55 13.77
CA VAL A 100 2.39 6.79 15.00
C VAL A 100 3.78 6.14 14.92
N MET A 101 3.86 4.90 14.43
CA MET A 101 5.15 4.21 14.24
C MET A 101 6.04 4.93 13.23
N PHE A 102 5.48 5.34 12.09
CA PHE A 102 6.19 6.14 11.08
C PHE A 102 6.71 7.45 11.66
N LEU A 103 5.88 8.20 12.38
CA LEU A 103 6.28 9.46 13.01
C LEU A 103 7.36 9.19 14.05
N SER A 104 7.25 8.11 14.83
CA SER A 104 8.26 7.73 15.82
C SER A 104 9.62 7.43 15.18
N ASP A 105 9.66 6.76 14.02
CA ASP A 105 10.90 6.42 13.30
C ASP A 105 11.65 7.67 12.80
N MET A 106 10.89 8.68 12.41
CA MET A 106 11.43 9.92 11.85
C MET A 106 11.60 11.03 12.88
N SER A 107 10.92 10.91 14.03
CA SER A 107 11.08 11.80 15.17
C SER A 107 12.38 11.48 15.91
N GLY A 108 13.19 12.49 16.21
CA GLY A 108 14.42 12.33 16.98
C GLY A 108 15.60 13.14 16.44
N ARG A 109 16.70 13.17 17.21
CA ARG A 109 17.97 13.79 16.78
C ARG A 109 18.72 12.92 15.77
N GLU A 110 18.60 11.60 15.89
CA GLU A 110 19.15 10.61 14.96
C GLU A 110 17.99 9.86 14.30
N PRO A 111 17.55 10.25 13.10
CA PRO A 111 16.48 9.55 12.39
C PRO A 111 16.96 8.17 11.96
N LEU A 112 16.04 7.21 11.85
CA LEU A 112 16.37 5.88 11.35
C LEU A 112 16.82 5.91 9.88
N TYR A 113 16.37 6.88 9.08
CA TYR A 113 16.61 6.95 7.65
C TYR A 113 16.88 8.39 7.18
N ARG A 114 17.50 8.53 6.01
CA ARG A 114 17.82 9.83 5.40
C ARG A 114 16.56 10.58 4.94
N LYS A 115 15.73 9.90 4.15
CA LYS A 115 14.43 10.38 3.64
C LYS A 115 13.38 9.28 3.75
N ALA A 116 12.12 9.66 3.93
CA ALA A 116 10.96 8.77 3.84
C ALA A 116 10.15 9.05 2.59
N TYR A 117 9.80 7.99 1.88
CA TYR A 117 8.78 7.99 0.84
C TYR A 117 7.60 7.18 1.37
N VAL A 118 6.46 7.82 1.63
CA VAL A 118 5.30 7.17 2.24
C VAL A 118 4.22 6.93 1.19
N TYR A 119 3.85 5.67 1.02
CA TYR A 119 2.79 5.23 0.13
C TYR A 119 1.72 4.49 0.93
N PHE A 120 0.53 5.06 0.97
CA PHE A 120 -0.60 4.46 1.66
C PHE A 120 -1.33 3.45 0.77
N SER A 121 -1.71 2.32 1.34
CA SER A 121 -2.47 1.29 0.61
C SER A 121 -3.93 1.69 0.35
N HIS A 122 -4.52 2.53 1.21
CA HIS A 122 -5.88 3.07 1.10
C HIS A 122 -5.84 4.60 1.07
N PRO A 123 -6.94 5.28 0.70
CA PRO A 123 -7.06 6.73 0.84
C PRO A 123 -6.84 7.17 2.29
N ILE A 124 -5.97 8.17 2.52
CA ILE A 124 -5.66 8.62 3.87
C ILE A 124 -6.77 9.56 4.39
N PRO A 125 -7.41 9.28 5.54
CA PRO A 125 -8.36 10.20 6.13
C PRO A 125 -7.67 11.52 6.51
N LYS A 126 -8.38 12.63 6.31
CA LYS A 126 -7.87 14.00 6.51
C LYS A 126 -7.29 14.24 7.92
N ASP A 127 -7.80 13.52 8.92
CA ASP A 127 -7.32 13.59 10.30
C ASP A 127 -5.87 13.10 10.43
N LEU A 128 -5.52 12.01 9.75
CA LEU A 128 -4.16 11.46 9.77
C LEU A 128 -3.20 12.34 8.98
N VAL A 129 -3.64 12.90 7.85
CA VAL A 129 -2.85 13.88 7.09
C VAL A 129 -2.54 15.10 7.95
N SER A 130 -3.54 15.61 8.66
CA SER A 130 -3.38 16.77 9.55
C SER A 130 -2.39 16.47 10.67
N ARG A 131 -2.42 15.25 11.21
CA ARG A 131 -1.46 14.81 12.22
C ARG A 131 -0.02 14.79 11.69
N ILE A 132 0.20 14.24 10.49
CA ILE A 132 1.53 14.23 9.87
C ILE A 132 2.01 15.66 9.58
N LYS A 133 1.10 16.54 9.13
CA LYS A 133 1.41 17.96 8.87
C LYS A 133 1.75 18.75 10.13
N ASN A 134 1.14 18.41 11.27
CA ASN A 134 1.42 19.07 12.54
C ASN A 134 2.83 18.73 13.06
N ASP A 135 3.38 17.56 12.72
CA ASP A 135 4.73 17.16 13.11
C ASP A 135 5.81 17.81 12.22
N THR A 136 6.24 19.01 12.62
CA THR A 136 7.19 19.86 11.87
C THR A 136 8.58 19.24 11.71
N SER A 137 8.97 18.32 12.61
CA SER A 137 10.27 17.62 12.56
C SER A 137 10.38 16.60 11.43
N VAL A 138 9.24 16.07 10.97
CA VAL A 138 9.17 14.96 10.02
C VAL A 138 8.98 15.46 8.59
N ILE A 139 8.23 16.55 8.41
CA ILE A 139 7.94 17.17 7.11
C ILE A 139 9.16 17.38 6.19
N PRO A 140 10.30 17.97 6.64
CA PRO A 140 11.45 18.18 5.77
C PRO A 140 12.14 16.87 5.34
N ARG A 141 11.83 15.75 6.00
CA ARG A 141 12.40 14.42 5.72
C ARG A 141 11.50 13.58 4.82
N ILE A 142 10.24 13.97 4.63
CA ILE A 142 9.30 13.30 3.73
C ILE A 142 9.63 13.73 2.30
N GLY A 143 10.16 12.79 1.51
CA GLY A 143 10.46 12.98 0.09
C GLY A 143 9.23 12.85 -0.81
N ALA A 144 8.30 11.96 -0.46
CA ALA A 144 7.01 11.85 -1.12
C ALA A 144 5.96 11.30 -0.16
N LEU A 145 4.71 11.73 -0.37
CA LEU A 145 3.54 11.15 0.25
C LEU A 145 2.52 10.90 -0.84
N GLY A 146 2.14 9.63 -1.03
CA GLY A 146 1.23 9.20 -2.08
C GLY A 146 0.24 8.16 -1.57
N GLU A 147 -0.85 8.01 -2.30
CA GLU A 147 -1.84 6.96 -2.10
C GLU A 147 -1.79 6.04 -3.32
N MET A 148 -1.65 4.73 -3.11
CA MET A 148 -1.64 3.76 -4.20
C MET A 148 -3.02 3.13 -4.44
N ASN A 149 -3.95 3.28 -3.47
CA ASN A 149 -5.33 2.78 -3.53
C ASN A 149 -5.47 1.36 -4.11
N PHE A 150 -4.71 0.42 -3.53
CA PHE A 150 -4.62 -0.97 -4.00
C PHE A 150 -5.57 -1.93 -3.26
N GLU A 151 -6.74 -1.48 -2.78
CA GLU A 151 -7.77 -2.39 -2.27
C GLU A 151 -8.26 -3.38 -3.36
N TYR A 152 -8.05 -3.04 -4.63
CA TYR A 152 -8.52 -3.82 -5.76
C TYR A 152 -7.48 -4.88 -6.20
N PHE A 153 -7.67 -6.09 -5.68
CA PHE A 153 -7.31 -7.43 -6.25
C PHE A 153 -5.99 -8.12 -5.87
N PRO A 154 -5.97 -9.47 -5.67
CA PRO A 154 -7.07 -10.43 -5.45
C PRO A 154 -6.79 -11.38 -4.25
N ILE A 155 -7.64 -11.36 -3.24
CA ILE A 155 -7.81 -12.53 -2.34
C ILE A 155 -9.15 -13.13 -2.71
N ASP A 156 -9.14 -14.01 -3.70
CA ASP A 156 -10.30 -14.78 -4.17
C ASP A 156 -11.49 -13.93 -4.65
N SER A 157 -12.14 -14.34 -5.74
CA SER A 157 -13.38 -13.73 -6.21
C SER A 157 -14.47 -13.67 -5.13
N GLN A 158 -14.36 -14.44 -4.04
CA GLN A 158 -15.31 -14.48 -2.93
C GLN A 158 -15.21 -13.27 -1.97
N VAL A 159 -14.03 -12.67 -1.77
CA VAL A 159 -13.87 -11.57 -0.79
C VAL A 159 -14.20 -10.21 -1.39
N ILE A 160 -14.09 -10.05 -2.72
CA ILE A 160 -14.58 -8.84 -3.42
C ILE A 160 -16.08 -8.67 -3.18
N TRP A 161 -16.84 -9.77 -3.17
CA TRP A 161 -18.23 -9.74 -2.73
C TRP A 161 -18.36 -9.39 -1.24
N GLN A 162 -17.50 -9.94 -0.37
CA GLN A 162 -17.54 -9.66 1.07
C GLN A 162 -17.25 -8.19 1.43
N ILE A 163 -16.30 -7.55 0.75
CA ILE A 163 -15.96 -6.13 0.99
C ILE A 163 -17.04 -5.24 0.38
N SER A 164 -17.51 -5.54 -0.84
CA SER A 164 -18.66 -4.82 -1.42
C SER A 164 -19.91 -4.97 -0.54
N MET A 165 -20.13 -6.15 0.05
CA MET A 165 -21.22 -6.36 0.99
C MET A 165 -21.00 -5.58 2.29
N ASN A 166 -19.80 -5.57 2.87
CA ASN A 166 -19.52 -4.81 4.10
C ASN A 166 -19.66 -3.29 3.87
N THR A 167 -19.15 -2.76 2.76
CA THR A 167 -19.33 -1.35 2.40
C THR A 167 -20.81 -1.03 2.17
N PHE A 168 -21.55 -1.91 1.47
CA PHE A 168 -22.99 -1.75 1.28
C PHE A 168 -23.76 -1.81 2.62
N PHE A 169 -23.42 -2.75 3.51
CA PHE A 169 -24.03 -2.88 4.84
C PHE A 169 -23.79 -1.62 5.69
N ILE A 170 -22.57 -1.07 5.70
CA ILE A 170 -22.26 0.17 6.43
C ILE A 170 -23.11 1.34 5.89
N TYR A 171 -23.24 1.47 4.57
CA TYR A 171 -24.10 2.49 3.96
C TYR A 171 -25.57 2.30 4.30
N LEU A 172 -26.04 1.06 4.36
CA LEU A 172 -27.43 0.73 4.63
C LEU A 172 -27.78 0.97 6.11
N GLU A 173 -26.90 0.64 7.05
CA GLU A 173 -27.09 1.00 8.46
C GLU A 173 -27.10 2.53 8.67
N HIS A 174 -26.23 3.26 7.98
CA HIS A 174 -26.24 4.73 8.02
C HIS A 174 -27.56 5.31 7.48
N LEU A 175 -28.11 4.75 6.42
CA LEU A 175 -29.40 5.15 5.85
C LEU A 175 -30.58 4.81 6.76
N VAL A 176 -30.58 3.62 7.38
CA VAL A 176 -31.60 3.20 8.34
C VAL A 176 -31.59 4.10 9.57
N GLN A 177 -30.42 4.42 10.12
CA GLN A 177 -30.28 5.34 11.24
C GLN A 177 -30.79 6.74 10.87
N TYR A 178 -30.50 7.21 9.65
CA TYR A 178 -30.96 8.51 9.16
C TYR A 178 -32.49 8.57 8.99
N LEU A 179 -33.11 7.50 8.50
CA LEU A 179 -34.56 7.41 8.37
C LEU A 179 -35.24 7.30 9.74
N PHE A 180 -34.65 6.58 10.70
CA PHE A 180 -35.19 6.45 12.05
C PHE A 180 -35.16 7.79 12.81
N ILE A 181 -34.07 8.56 12.69
CA ILE A 181 -33.95 9.90 13.29
C ILE A 181 -34.97 10.88 12.71
N ASN A 182 -35.23 10.82 11.40
CA ASN A 182 -36.22 11.71 10.77
C ASN A 182 -37.68 11.29 11.03
N TRP A 183 -37.92 10.03 11.40
CA TRP A 183 -39.25 9.54 11.77
C TRP A 183 -39.66 9.92 13.21
N GLU A 184 -38.72 10.04 14.15
CA GLU A 184 -38.99 10.54 15.52
C GLU A 184 -39.17 12.07 15.61
N LEU A 185 -38.99 12.80 14.50
CA LEU A 185 -39.15 14.26 14.41
C LEU A 185 -40.49 14.70 13.77
N TYR A 186 -41.41 13.76 13.52
CA TYR A 186 -42.78 13.98 13.07
C TYR A 186 -43.79 13.36 14.04
#